data_AF-A0A963JH63-F1
#
_entry.id   AF-A0A963JH63-F1
#
_cell.length_a   1.000
_cell.length_b   1.000
_cell.length_c   1.000
_cell.angle_alpha   90.00
_cell.angle_beta   90.00
_cell.angle_gamma   90.00
#
_symmetry.space_group_name_H-M   'P 1'
#
loop_
_entity.id
_entity.type
_entity.pdbx_description
1 polymer ?
#
loop_
_entity_poly.entity_id
_entity_poly.type
_entity_poly.pdbx_seq_one_letter_code
_entity_poly.pdbx_strand_id
1 'polypeptide(L)'
;LQRFASVQWAAPWFAAGFAVQAAAMLAWALHPACGRGRPWPARARVGLAIAGIALVWPALPLALGRPIAQAEWFGLMPDPTVLLTLAVLLLRPAPAWLWPLPLAWCAATGATLWPMQAPHALLAPLVAVVALATAWAARAPRAARHGDRR
;
A
#
# COMPACT_ATOMS: atom_id res chain seq x y z
N LEU A 1 -24.60 -7.78 -7.56
CA LEU A 1 -24.01 -6.42 -7.44
C LEU A 1 -25.03 -5.34 -7.10
N GLN A 2 -26.15 -5.21 -7.83
CA GLN A 2 -27.15 -4.14 -7.54
C GLN A 2 -27.87 -4.26 -6.18
N ARG A 3 -28.07 -5.48 -5.66
CA ARG A 3 -28.80 -5.72 -4.40
C ARG A 3 -28.06 -5.29 -3.12
N PHE A 4 -26.73 -5.14 -3.17
CA PHE A 4 -25.90 -4.69 -2.03
C PHE A 4 -25.53 -3.19 -2.11
N ALA A 5 -25.71 -2.57 -3.27
CA ALA A 5 -25.39 -1.15 -3.48
C ALA A 5 -26.31 -0.20 -2.70
N SER A 6 -27.50 -0.65 -2.32
CA SER A 6 -28.44 0.13 -1.50
C SER A 6 -28.07 0.18 -0.01
N VAL A 7 -27.37 -0.84 0.52
CA VAL A 7 -26.93 -0.90 1.92
C VAL A 7 -25.51 -0.34 2.08
N GLN A 8 -24.65 -0.57 1.08
CA GLN A 8 -23.26 -0.10 1.04
C GLN A 8 -23.05 0.86 -0.14
N TRP A 9 -23.75 1.99 -0.12
CA TRP A 9 -23.70 3.01 -1.18
C TRP A 9 -22.28 3.54 -1.47
N ALA A 10 -21.35 3.38 -0.53
CA ALA A 10 -19.94 3.75 -0.67
C ALA A 10 -19.11 2.79 -1.53
N ALA A 11 -19.56 1.54 -1.72
CA ALA A 11 -18.80 0.52 -2.45
C ALA A 11 -18.48 0.89 -3.92
N PRO A 12 -19.40 1.46 -4.72
CA PRO A 12 -19.10 1.93 -6.07
C PRO A 12 -18.06 3.06 -6.09
N TRP A 13 -18.12 3.96 -5.09
CA TRP A 13 -17.16 5.07 -4.98
C TRP A 13 -15.75 4.59 -4.66
N PHE A 14 -15.62 3.60 -3.78
CA PHE A 14 -14.33 2.96 -3.51
C PHE A 14 -13.80 2.24 -4.75
N ALA A 15 -14.63 1.48 -5.45
CA ALA A 15 -14.24 0.81 -6.69
C ALA A 15 -13.75 1.81 -7.75
N ALA A 16 -14.47 2.93 -7.93
CA ALA A 16 -14.06 3.99 -8.84
C ALA A 16 -12.72 4.62 -8.42
N GLY A 17 -12.52 4.90 -7.13
CA GLY A 17 -11.25 5.43 -6.61
C GLY A 17 -10.06 4.52 -6.88
N PHE A 18 -10.22 3.21 -6.66
CA PHE A 18 -9.19 2.22 -6.97
C PHE A 18 -8.95 2.06 -8.48
N ALA A 19 -9.99 2.16 -9.32
CA ALA A 19 -9.84 2.14 -10.77
C ALA A 19 -9.01 3.34 -11.26
N VAL A 20 -9.28 4.55 -10.72
CA VAL A 20 -8.48 5.75 -11.01
C VAL A 20 -7.03 5.55 -10.57
N GLN A 21 -6.80 4.98 -9.38
CA GLN A 21 -5.43 4.70 -8.90
C GLN A 21 -4.71 3.68 -9.77
N ALA A 22 -5.39 2.63 -10.22
CA ALA A 22 -4.81 1.65 -11.13
C ALA A 22 -4.40 2.29 -12.45
N ALA A 23 -5.28 3.12 -13.04
CA ALA A 23 -4.98 3.86 -14.26
C ALA A 23 -3.81 4.83 -14.07
N ALA A 24 -3.77 5.54 -12.93
CA ALA A 24 -2.68 6.42 -12.53
C ALA A 24 -1.35 5.69 -12.39
N MET A 25 -1.33 4.53 -11.74
CA MET A 25 -0.15 3.69 -11.61
C MET A 25 0.31 3.16 -12.98
N LEU A 26 -0.61 2.76 -13.85
CA LEU A 26 -0.31 2.32 -15.20
C LEU A 26 0.30 3.46 -16.03
N ALA A 27 -0.32 4.64 -16.02
CA ALA A 27 0.20 5.83 -16.69
C ALA A 27 1.61 6.18 -16.20
N TRP A 28 1.86 6.09 -14.88
CA TRP A 28 3.19 6.26 -14.32
C TRP A 28 4.16 5.16 -14.76
N ALA A 29 3.75 3.89 -14.77
CA ALA A 29 4.58 2.76 -15.19
C ALA A 29 5.05 2.89 -16.65
N LEU A 30 4.20 3.43 -17.52
CA LEU A 30 4.50 3.70 -18.93
C LEU A 30 5.31 4.98 -19.15
N HIS A 31 5.40 5.86 -18.15
CA HIS A 31 6.13 7.11 -18.28
C HIS A 31 7.65 6.86 -18.38
N PRO A 32 8.38 7.51 -19.32
CA PRO A 32 9.81 7.24 -19.54
C PRO A 32 10.71 7.48 -18.32
N ALA A 33 10.25 8.32 -17.39
CA ALA A 33 10.97 8.58 -16.13
C ALA A 33 10.84 7.44 -15.12
N CYS A 34 9.89 6.51 -15.32
CA CYS A 34 9.69 5.39 -14.42
C CYS A 34 10.89 4.44 -14.47
N GLY A 35 11.56 4.25 -13.33
CA GLY A 35 12.77 3.43 -13.26
C GLY A 35 14.07 4.19 -13.49
N ARG A 36 14.01 5.50 -13.75
CA ARG A 36 15.18 6.36 -13.65
C ARG A 36 15.45 6.63 -12.16
N GLY A 37 16.55 6.07 -11.67
CA GLY A 37 16.97 6.18 -10.26
C GLY A 37 16.69 4.91 -9.46
N ARG A 38 17.67 4.53 -8.63
CA ARG A 38 17.56 3.35 -7.76
C ARG A 38 16.92 3.77 -6.43
N PRO A 39 15.94 3.02 -5.88
CA PRO A 39 15.45 3.28 -4.54
C PRO A 39 16.59 3.15 -3.54
N TRP A 40 16.50 3.90 -2.44
CA TRP A 40 17.46 3.73 -1.34
C TRP A 40 17.37 2.30 -0.77
N PRO A 41 18.49 1.71 -0.31
CA PRO A 41 18.50 0.33 0.20
C PRO A 41 17.52 0.10 1.35
N ALA A 42 17.29 1.11 2.19
CA ALA A 42 16.29 1.05 3.26
C ALA A 42 14.85 1.00 2.72
N ARG A 43 14.52 1.83 1.72
CA ARG A 43 13.19 1.84 1.08
C ARG A 43 12.91 0.52 0.38
N ALA A 44 13.91 -0.03 -0.31
CA ALA A 44 13.78 -1.30 -1.02
C ALA A 44 13.52 -2.47 -0.06
N ARG A 45 14.23 -2.55 1.07
CA ARG A 45 13.98 -3.58 2.08
C ARG A 45 12.59 -3.50 2.69
N VAL A 46 12.15 -2.29 3.04
CA VAL A 46 10.81 -2.08 3.61
C VAL A 46 9.72 -2.38 2.57
N GLY A 47 9.91 -1.93 1.33
CA GLY A 47 8.99 -2.25 0.23
C GLY A 47 8.88 -3.75 -0.02
N LEU A 48 9.99 -4.49 -0.01
CA LEU A 48 9.99 -5.95 -0.15
C LEU A 48 9.29 -6.64 1.04
N ALA A 49 9.51 -6.18 2.27
CA ALA A 49 8.84 -6.73 3.45
C ALA A 49 7.32 -6.52 3.36
N ILE A 50 6.88 -5.33 2.98
CA ILE A 50 5.45 -5.01 2.79
C ILE A 50 4.85 -5.85 1.65
N ALA A 51 5.57 -6.02 0.53
CA ALA A 51 5.13 -6.89 -0.56
C ALA A 51 4.97 -8.35 -0.08
N GLY A 52 5.93 -8.86 0.70
CA GLY A 52 5.85 -10.19 1.29
C GLY A 52 4.61 -10.37 2.16
N ILE A 53 4.32 -9.40 3.04
CA ILE A 53 3.10 -9.41 3.87
C ILE A 53 1.85 -9.41 2.99
N ALA A 54 1.80 -8.55 1.96
CA ALA A 54 0.67 -8.42 1.06
C ALA A 54 0.38 -9.70 0.26
N LEU A 55 1.40 -10.51 -0.04
CA LEU A 55 1.25 -11.78 -0.76
C LEU A 55 0.90 -12.94 0.17
N VAL A 56 1.52 -12.98 1.36
CA VAL A 56 1.38 -14.11 2.29
C VAL A 56 0.06 -14.05 3.06
N TRP A 57 -0.35 -12.86 3.49
CA TRP A 57 -1.54 -12.69 4.35
C TRP A 57 -2.84 -13.18 3.69
N PRO A 58 -3.15 -12.81 2.43
CA PRO A 58 -4.27 -13.37 1.67
C PRO A 58 -4.28 -14.88 1.46
N ALA A 59 -3.09 -15.50 1.44
CA ALA A 59 -2.91 -16.91 1.15
C ALA A 59 -3.04 -17.76 2.43
N LEU A 60 -3.01 -17.15 3.62
CA LEU A 60 -3.10 -17.85 4.89
C LEU A 60 -4.42 -18.62 5.08
N PRO A 61 -5.60 -18.10 4.69
CA PRO A 61 -6.85 -18.86 4.73
C PRO A 61 -6.78 -20.14 3.88
N LEU A 62 -6.13 -20.11 2.71
CA LEU A 62 -5.95 -21.28 1.85
C LEU A 62 -5.08 -22.34 2.53
N ALA A 63 -3.99 -21.91 3.17
CA ALA A 63 -3.11 -22.79 3.93
C ALA A 63 -3.81 -23.44 5.14
N LEU A 64 -4.86 -22.79 5.67
CA LEU A 64 -5.72 -23.30 6.74
C LEU A 64 -6.92 -24.12 6.22
N GLY A 65 -6.92 -24.49 4.92
CA GLY A 65 -7.98 -25.30 4.30
C GLY A 65 -9.29 -24.56 4.05
N ARG A 66 -9.30 -23.22 4.10
CA ARG A 66 -10.51 -22.42 3.79
C ARG A 66 -10.76 -22.38 2.28
N PRO A 67 -12.03 -22.22 1.85
CA PRO A 67 -12.37 -22.15 0.43
C PRO A 67 -11.63 -21.01 -0.28
N ILE A 68 -11.29 -21.20 -1.56
CA ILE A 68 -10.66 -20.16 -2.41
C ILE A 68 -11.46 -18.85 -2.44
N ALA A 69 -12.78 -18.92 -2.27
CA ALA A 69 -13.66 -17.75 -2.18
C ALA A 69 -13.43 -16.89 -0.93
N GLN A 70 -12.76 -17.41 0.11
CA GLN A 70 -12.38 -16.65 1.30
C GLN A 70 -10.93 -16.15 1.27
N ALA A 71 -10.18 -16.46 0.21
CA ALA A 71 -8.85 -15.90 0.05
C ALA A 71 -8.95 -14.44 -0.40
N GLU A 72 -8.20 -13.58 0.28
CA GLU A 72 -8.26 -12.14 0.09
C GLU A 72 -7.37 -11.70 -1.07
N TRP A 73 -7.72 -12.07 -2.31
CA TRP A 73 -6.82 -11.85 -3.43
C TRP A 73 -6.53 -10.37 -3.69
N PHE A 74 -5.28 -10.08 -4.05
CA PHE A 74 -4.88 -8.81 -4.63
C PHE A 74 -5.75 -8.46 -5.84
N GLY A 75 -6.18 -7.20 -5.95
CA GLY A 75 -7.06 -6.70 -7.00
C GLY A 75 -8.55 -7.02 -6.81
N LEU A 76 -8.89 -8.00 -5.95
CA LEU A 76 -10.28 -8.29 -5.57
C LEU A 76 -10.64 -7.67 -4.22
N MET A 77 -9.69 -7.64 -3.28
CA MET A 77 -9.85 -6.96 -2.00
C MET A 77 -8.92 -5.76 -1.86
N PRO A 78 -9.42 -4.66 -1.29
CA PRO A 78 -8.72 -3.39 -1.28
C PRO A 78 -7.51 -3.39 -0.32
N ASP A 79 -7.56 -4.11 0.80
CA ASP A 79 -6.46 -4.15 1.78
C ASP A 79 -5.13 -4.73 1.22
N PRO A 80 -5.10 -5.94 0.63
CA PRO A 80 -3.87 -6.47 0.02
C PRO A 80 -3.43 -5.64 -1.19
N THR A 81 -4.38 -4.99 -1.88
CA THR A 81 -4.10 -4.10 -3.00
C THR A 81 -3.34 -2.86 -2.56
N VAL A 82 -3.79 -2.22 -1.49
CA VAL A 82 -3.15 -1.03 -0.93
C VAL A 82 -1.76 -1.32 -0.39
N LEU A 83 -1.57 -2.45 0.30
CA LEU A 83 -0.26 -2.87 0.76
C LEU A 83 0.72 -3.04 -0.41
N LEU A 84 0.28 -3.72 -1.49
CA LEU A 84 1.12 -3.89 -2.67
C LEU A 84 1.42 -2.56 -3.38
N THR A 85 0.43 -1.65 -3.46
CA THR A 85 0.64 -0.29 -3.98
C THR A 85 1.71 0.44 -3.18
N LEU A 86 1.64 0.43 -1.84
CA LEU A 86 2.66 1.06 -0.98
C LEU A 86 4.04 0.45 -1.18
N ALA A 87 4.13 -0.89 -1.31
CA ALA A 87 5.39 -1.56 -1.63
C ALA A 87 5.98 -1.08 -2.96
N VAL A 88 5.18 -0.97 -4.02
CA VAL A 88 5.63 -0.46 -5.32
C VAL A 88 6.12 0.98 -5.23
N LEU A 89 5.40 1.85 -4.50
CA LEU A 89 5.79 3.25 -4.28
C LEU A 89 7.08 3.41 -3.47
N LEU A 90 7.47 2.41 -2.68
CA LEU A 90 8.77 2.36 -1.98
C LEU A 90 9.89 1.80 -2.85
N LEU A 91 9.58 0.81 -3.68
CA LEU A 91 10.54 0.14 -4.58
C LEU A 91 10.89 0.98 -5.80
N ARG A 92 10.04 1.93 -6.18
CA ARG A 92 10.27 2.80 -7.32
C ARG A 92 10.18 4.26 -6.91
N PRO A 93 11.09 5.14 -7.38
CA PRO A 93 10.88 6.57 -7.29
C PRO A 93 9.55 6.88 -7.97
N ALA A 94 8.55 7.27 -7.20
CA ALA A 94 7.19 7.54 -7.66
C ALA A 94 6.75 8.94 -7.21
N PRO A 95 5.90 9.61 -7.99
CA PRO A 95 5.44 10.95 -7.66
C PRO A 95 4.57 10.94 -6.40
N ALA A 96 4.60 12.05 -5.65
CA ALA A 96 3.94 12.16 -4.35
C ALA A 96 2.40 12.03 -4.44
N TRP A 97 1.81 12.37 -5.57
CA TRP A 97 0.35 12.35 -5.77
C TRP A 97 -0.26 10.93 -5.81
N LEU A 98 0.56 9.87 -5.93
CA LEU A 98 0.09 8.47 -5.85
C LEU A 98 -0.09 7.96 -4.40
N TRP A 99 0.42 8.70 -3.40
CA TRP A 99 0.41 8.29 -1.99
C TRP A 99 -0.90 8.54 -1.23
N PRO A 100 -1.66 9.63 -1.47
CA PRO A 100 -2.81 9.97 -0.61
C PRO A 100 -3.88 8.87 -0.56
N LEU A 101 -4.23 8.28 -1.70
CA LEU A 101 -5.28 7.27 -1.75
C LEU A 101 -4.95 6.01 -0.93
N PRO A 102 -3.78 5.34 -1.10
CA PRO A 102 -3.46 4.15 -0.31
C PRO A 102 -3.30 4.49 1.18
N LEU A 103 -2.79 5.68 1.52
CA LEU A 103 -2.71 6.12 2.93
C LEU A 103 -4.10 6.36 3.54
N ALA A 104 -5.00 7.00 2.80
CA ALA A 104 -6.38 7.23 3.23
C ALA A 104 -7.12 5.91 3.45
N TRP A 105 -6.88 4.92 2.58
CA TRP A 105 -7.44 3.58 2.76
C TRP A 105 -6.90 2.91 4.02
N CYS A 106 -5.58 2.93 4.27
CA CYS A 106 -5.01 2.38 5.51
C CYS A 106 -5.63 3.02 6.77
N ALA A 107 -5.92 4.32 6.74
CA ALA A 107 -6.60 5.01 7.83
C ALA A 107 -8.06 4.54 7.97
N ALA A 108 -8.80 4.40 6.87
CA ALA A 108 -10.18 3.91 6.87
C ALA A 108 -10.27 2.47 7.38
N THR A 109 -9.38 1.57 6.94
CA THR A 109 -9.30 0.19 7.43
C THR A 109 -9.02 0.15 8.93
N GLY A 110 -8.04 0.93 9.41
CA GLY A 110 -7.76 1.00 10.84
C GLY A 110 -8.92 1.54 11.66
N ALA A 111 -9.56 2.62 11.21
CA ALA A 111 -10.73 3.20 11.87
C ALA A 111 -11.93 2.26 11.91
N THR A 112 -12.08 1.38 10.91
CA THR A 112 -13.16 0.40 10.85
C THR A 112 -12.90 -0.80 11.76
N LEU A 113 -11.66 -1.29 11.78
CA LEU A 113 -11.28 -2.48 12.56
C LEU A 113 -11.05 -2.19 14.04
N TRP A 114 -10.73 -0.94 14.40
CA TRP A 114 -10.47 -0.54 15.77
C TRP A 114 -11.68 -0.73 16.71
N PRO A 115 -12.90 -0.26 16.37
CA PRO A 115 -14.11 -0.55 17.14
C PRO A 115 -14.42 -2.05 17.24
N MET A 116 -14.02 -2.84 16.25
CA MET A 116 -14.23 -4.28 16.21
C MET A 116 -13.23 -5.07 17.08
N GLN A 117 -12.26 -4.39 17.71
CA GLN A 117 -11.19 -5.01 18.51
C GLN A 117 -10.44 -6.11 17.74
N ALA A 118 -10.37 -5.98 16.42
CA ALA A 118 -9.68 -6.95 15.59
C ALA A 118 -8.17 -6.88 15.89
N PRO A 119 -7.48 -8.04 16.06
CA PRO A 119 -6.07 -8.05 16.45
C PRO A 119 -5.14 -7.41 15.41
N HIS A 120 -5.60 -7.25 14.17
CA HIS A 120 -4.87 -6.65 13.06
C HIS A 120 -5.36 -5.24 12.71
N ALA A 121 -6.18 -4.60 13.56
CA ALA A 121 -6.72 -3.26 13.30
C ALA A 121 -5.65 -2.20 13.03
N LEU A 122 -4.50 -2.32 13.71
CA LEU A 122 -3.39 -1.39 13.54
C LEU A 122 -2.40 -1.76 12.42
N LEU A 123 -2.53 -2.94 11.81
CA LEU A 123 -1.55 -3.42 10.82
C LEU A 123 -1.45 -2.46 9.63
N ALA A 124 -2.58 -2.15 8.99
CA ALA A 124 -2.64 -1.24 7.85
C ALA A 124 -2.12 0.18 8.16
N PRO A 125 -2.58 0.87 9.22
CA PRO A 125 -2.06 2.20 9.54
C PRO A 125 -0.57 2.18 9.96
N LEU A 126 -0.10 1.14 10.66
CA LEU A 126 1.34 1.01 10.98
C LEU A 126 2.18 0.87 9.71
N VAL A 127 1.75 0.03 8.75
CA VAL A 127 2.44 -0.10 7.46
C VAL A 127 2.47 1.23 6.71
N ALA A 128 1.36 1.97 6.70
CA ALA A 128 1.29 3.30 6.08
C ALA A 128 2.27 4.29 6.72
N VAL A 129 2.35 4.34 8.05
CA VAL A 129 3.29 5.21 8.79
C VAL A 129 4.73 4.83 8.48
N VAL A 130 5.08 3.54 8.51
CA VAL A 130 6.42 3.06 8.19
C VAL A 130 6.80 3.39 6.73
N ALA A 131 5.87 3.20 5.78
CA ALA A 131 6.08 3.55 4.39
C ALA A 131 6.31 5.06 4.20
N LEU A 132 5.52 5.90 4.88
CA LEU A 132 5.66 7.35 4.79
C LEU A 132 6.96 7.84 5.45
N ALA A 133 7.28 7.35 6.64
CA ALA A 133 8.51 7.71 7.36
C ALA A 133 9.77 7.33 6.57
N THR A 134 9.79 6.14 5.97
CA THR A 134 10.91 5.68 5.13
C THR A 134 11.01 6.45 3.82
N ALA A 135 9.88 6.85 3.22
CA ALA A 135 9.86 7.73 2.06
C ALA A 135 10.38 9.13 2.39
N TRP A 136 10.03 9.68 3.55
CA TRP A 136 10.45 11.00 3.99
C TRP A 136 11.93 11.05 4.38
N ALA A 137 12.40 10.08 5.18
CA ALA A 137 13.81 9.97 5.59
C ALA A 137 14.77 9.82 4.40
N ALA A 138 14.29 9.24 3.29
CA ALA A 138 15.07 9.12 2.06
C ALA A 138 15.12 10.38 1.20
N ARG A 139 14.24 11.36 1.45
CA ARG A 139 14.23 12.67 0.78
C ARG A 139 15.07 13.71 1.52
N ALA A 140 15.35 13.50 2.81
CA ALA A 140 16.15 14.43 3.60
C ALA A 140 17.58 14.54 3.00
N PRO A 141 18.03 15.74 2.56
CA PRO A 141 19.38 15.94 2.05
C PRO A 141 20.38 15.57 3.14
N ARG A 142 21.34 14.69 2.82
CA ARG A 142 22.44 14.29 3.72
C ARG A 142 23.45 15.44 3.87
N ALA A 143 23.02 16.59 4.36
CA ALA A 143 23.87 17.76 4.55
C ALA A 143 24.87 17.63 5.74
N ALA A 144 24.96 16.48 6.42
CA ALA A 144 25.71 16.39 7.68
C ALA A 144 26.53 15.10 7.89
N ARG A 145 27.08 14.47 6.84
CA ARG A 145 27.95 13.28 7.02
C ARG A 145 29.34 13.34 6.39
N HIS A 146 29.77 14.49 5.86
CA HIS A 146 31.12 14.65 5.30
C HIS A 146 31.90 15.83 5.92
N GLY A 147 31.49 16.30 7.11
CA GLY A 147 32.24 17.33 7.86
C GLY A 147 33.32 16.81 8.79
N ASP A 148 33.57 15.49 8.83
CA ASP A 148 34.49 14.89 9.81
C ASP A 148 35.42 13.84 9.18
N ARG A 149 36.04 14.20 8.05
CA ARG A 149 37.28 13.57 7.59
C ARG A 149 38.19 14.61 6.95
N ARG A 150 38.90 15.31 7.85
CA ARG A 150 40.24 15.92 7.72
C ARG A 150 40.46 16.96 6.62
#